data_AF-A0A3B0PKW5-F1
#
_entry.id   AF-A0A3B0PKW5-F1
#
_cell.length_a   1.000
_cell.length_b   1.000
_cell.length_c   1.000
_cell.angle_alpha   90.00
_cell.angle_beta   90.00
_cell.angle_gamma   90.00
#
_symmetry.space_group_name_H-M   'P 1'
#
loop_
_entity.id
_entity.type
_entity.pdbx_description
1 polymer ?
#
loop_
_entity_poly.entity_id
_entity_poly.type
_entity_poly.pdbx_seq_one_letter_code
_entity_poly.pdbx_strand_id
1 'polypeptide(L)'
;MQTANLIKLLDLYKQINDVKVASLYKGLSLTNNISEEDVTNSLIKIDKVINTTDDSYKKVDDALIEEAIQTLSLLESKNKMVIELNDEFDIFANELKSISFSNEKLTKIININIVRFFNDKQIKNKLVELIQSIEKNIKISQEIIDFYEGHSNSSVTSRVAKIKRYLETFDTYTNVDLIKRTFETNVREFNDFVLTNNLVIPDLKYKKDNLENYIETIEFSGDARKEIENQIKKVYLYSQYDSVVEMINNFDVKVDELKNEFKETVKNSQITKENKNYLYEIIDATESYKDLEKLYSEFKKVNESLSKLNSTIANINSRISRNNFNEKYQLEFYKKLADYNSILEDDHLDDFNLFNFNETNSKLENLQNDFEAINRDEKKNHTLDNRTLLEIVKQETKDRW
;
A
#
# COMPACT_ATOMS: atom_id res chain seq x y z
N MET A 1 36.48 -38.63 -29.42
CA MET A 1 36.36 -37.44 -28.54
C MET A 1 36.16 -36.18 -29.39
N GLN A 2 37.09 -35.83 -30.27
CA GLN A 2 37.03 -34.62 -31.13
C GLN A 2 35.75 -34.49 -32.00
N THR A 3 35.29 -35.56 -32.65
CA THR A 3 34.06 -35.54 -33.47
C THR A 3 32.79 -35.31 -32.64
N ALA A 4 32.70 -35.90 -31.44
CA ALA A 4 31.56 -35.72 -30.55
C ALA A 4 31.49 -34.29 -30.00
N ASN A 5 32.66 -33.74 -29.68
CA ASN A 5 32.82 -32.36 -29.21
C ASN A 5 32.43 -31.34 -30.29
N LEU A 6 32.82 -31.59 -31.54
CA LEU A 6 32.43 -30.77 -32.69
C LEU A 6 30.90 -30.80 -32.93
N ILE A 7 30.27 -31.97 -32.89
CA ILE A 7 28.81 -32.09 -33.03
C ILE A 7 28.10 -31.30 -31.91
N LYS A 8 28.55 -31.46 -30.67
CA LYS A 8 27.96 -30.76 -29.52
C LYS A 8 28.12 -29.24 -29.63
N LEU A 9 29.27 -28.76 -30.11
CA LEU A 9 29.48 -27.33 -30.34
C LEU A 9 28.58 -26.79 -31.46
N LEU A 10 28.40 -27.54 -32.56
CA LEU A 10 27.50 -27.17 -33.67
C LEU A 10 26.03 -27.09 -33.20
N ASP A 11 25.59 -28.05 -32.39
CA ASP A 11 24.24 -28.04 -31.81
C ASP A 11 24.03 -26.84 -30.87
N LEU A 12 25.03 -26.51 -30.04
CA LEU A 12 24.99 -25.33 -29.16
C LEU A 12 25.01 -24.02 -29.96
N TYR A 13 25.85 -23.93 -30.99
CA TYR A 13 25.91 -22.76 -31.88
C TYR A 13 24.58 -22.53 -32.60
N LYS A 14 23.92 -23.60 -33.04
CA LYS A 14 22.57 -23.51 -33.59
C LYS A 14 21.58 -22.97 -32.55
N GLN A 15 21.59 -23.50 -31.32
CA GLN A 15 20.72 -23.02 -30.24
C GLN A 15 20.95 -21.54 -29.93
N ILE A 16 22.21 -21.11 -29.84
CA ILE A 16 22.58 -19.70 -29.66
C ILE A 16 21.99 -18.82 -30.77
N ASN A 17 22.10 -19.25 -32.03
CA ASN A 17 21.54 -18.52 -33.17
C ASN A 17 19.99 -18.48 -33.13
N ASP A 18 19.35 -19.57 -32.70
CA ASP A 18 17.90 -19.68 -32.62
C ASP A 18 17.29 -18.79 -31.51
N VAL A 19 18.02 -18.53 -30.42
CA VAL A 19 17.56 -17.74 -29.27
C VAL A 19 17.30 -16.26 -29.58
N LYS A 20 17.92 -15.69 -30.65
CA LYS A 20 17.85 -14.27 -31.09
C LYS A 20 18.08 -13.23 -29.97
N VAL A 21 19.06 -12.35 -30.10
CA VAL A 21 19.31 -11.30 -29.09
C VAL A 21 18.10 -10.35 -28.98
N ALA A 22 17.46 -10.30 -27.82
CA ALA A 22 16.38 -9.37 -27.52
C ALA A 22 16.94 -7.95 -27.33
N SER A 23 16.22 -6.95 -27.83
CA SER A 23 16.60 -5.54 -27.71
C SER A 23 15.76 -4.80 -26.68
N LEU A 24 16.41 -4.10 -25.77
CA LEU A 24 15.76 -3.16 -24.86
C LEU A 24 15.15 -2.00 -25.64
N TYR A 25 14.00 -1.46 -25.19
CA TYR A 25 13.54 -0.18 -25.71
C TYR A 25 14.56 0.93 -25.46
N LYS A 26 14.63 1.88 -26.39
CA LYS A 26 15.64 2.94 -26.39
C LYS A 26 15.59 3.74 -25.09
N GLY A 27 16.72 3.74 -24.37
CA GLY A 27 16.92 4.54 -23.16
C GLY A 27 16.48 3.84 -21.86
N LEU A 28 15.91 2.65 -21.90
CA LEU A 28 15.73 1.82 -20.70
C LEU A 28 17.10 1.38 -20.16
N SER A 29 17.18 1.15 -18.85
CA SER A 29 18.42 0.74 -18.18
C SER A 29 18.23 -0.59 -17.46
N LEU A 30 19.06 -1.57 -17.78
CA LEU A 30 19.16 -2.82 -17.02
C LEU A 30 20.04 -2.59 -15.79
N THR A 31 19.52 -2.91 -14.61
CA THR A 31 20.20 -2.71 -13.32
C THR A 31 21.15 -3.84 -12.93
N ASN A 32 21.13 -4.99 -13.63
CA ASN A 32 22.01 -6.11 -13.37
C ASN A 32 23.05 -6.27 -14.48
N ASN A 33 24.33 -6.21 -14.08
CA ASN A 33 25.52 -6.42 -14.91
C ASN A 33 25.67 -7.88 -15.35
N ILE A 34 24.76 -8.42 -16.18
CA ILE A 34 25.20 -9.45 -17.11
C ILE A 34 26.05 -8.69 -18.13
N SER A 35 27.37 -8.84 -18.03
CA SER A 35 28.32 -8.13 -18.87
C SER A 35 28.03 -8.46 -20.34
N GLU A 36 27.47 -7.45 -21.04
CA GLU A 36 27.19 -7.53 -22.47
C GLU A 36 28.46 -7.79 -23.27
N GLU A 37 29.59 -7.35 -22.73
CA GLU A 37 30.93 -7.60 -23.23
C GLU A 37 31.31 -9.09 -23.16
N ASP A 38 30.98 -9.80 -22.06
CA ASP A 38 31.30 -11.23 -21.92
C ASP A 38 30.50 -12.09 -22.89
N VAL A 39 29.19 -11.83 -23.02
CA VAL A 39 28.33 -12.54 -23.99
C VAL A 39 28.82 -12.26 -25.42
N THR A 40 29.13 -11.00 -25.75
CA THR A 40 29.60 -10.64 -27.09
C THR A 40 30.96 -11.25 -27.42
N ASN A 41 31.91 -11.22 -26.48
CA ASN A 41 33.25 -11.77 -26.67
C ASN A 41 33.22 -13.29 -26.84
N SER A 42 32.44 -14.01 -26.04
CA SER A 42 32.29 -15.46 -26.17
C SER A 42 31.55 -15.84 -27.47
N LEU A 43 30.55 -15.07 -27.89
CA LEU A 43 29.90 -15.28 -29.19
C LEU A 43 30.90 -15.11 -30.36
N ILE A 44 31.72 -14.05 -30.36
CA ILE A 44 32.76 -13.84 -31.39
C ILE A 44 33.76 -15.00 -31.41
N LYS A 45 34.13 -15.52 -30.24
CA LYS A 45 35.08 -16.64 -30.11
C LYS A 45 34.50 -17.93 -30.67
N ILE A 46 33.25 -18.26 -30.35
CA ILE A 46 32.55 -19.43 -30.88
C ILE A 46 32.36 -19.29 -32.40
N ASP A 47 31.95 -18.11 -32.87
CA ASP A 47 31.73 -17.83 -34.29
C ASP A 47 32.98 -18.03 -35.14
N LYS A 48 34.15 -17.58 -34.65
CA LYS A 48 35.44 -17.81 -35.31
C LYS A 48 35.81 -19.29 -35.46
N VAL A 49 35.37 -20.16 -34.55
CA VAL A 49 35.64 -21.60 -34.64
C VAL A 49 34.73 -22.29 -35.66
N ILE A 50 33.52 -21.76 -35.88
CA ILE A 50 32.53 -22.34 -36.79
C ILE A 50 32.64 -21.79 -38.21
N ASN A 51 32.91 -20.49 -38.37
CA ASN A 51 32.85 -19.76 -39.65
C ASN A 51 34.21 -19.53 -40.32
N THR A 52 35.23 -20.31 -39.96
CA THR A 52 36.55 -20.25 -40.61
C THR A 52 36.75 -21.39 -41.60
N THR A 53 37.53 -21.13 -42.65
CA THR A 53 37.89 -22.11 -43.69
C THR A 53 39.16 -22.90 -43.34
N ASP A 54 39.66 -22.78 -42.11
CA ASP A 54 40.89 -23.40 -41.64
C ASP A 54 40.61 -24.60 -40.70
N ASP A 55 41.66 -25.18 -40.14
CA ASP A 55 41.60 -26.33 -39.24
C ASP A 55 41.18 -25.96 -37.79
N SER A 56 40.52 -24.82 -37.57
CA SER A 56 40.07 -24.35 -36.24
C SER A 56 39.17 -25.36 -35.50
N TYR A 57 38.38 -26.16 -36.22
CA TYR A 57 37.56 -27.24 -35.65
C TYR A 57 38.38 -28.29 -34.88
N LYS A 58 39.70 -28.40 -35.14
CA LYS A 58 40.59 -29.28 -34.37
C LYS A 58 40.83 -28.78 -32.94
N LYS A 59 40.52 -27.52 -32.66
CA LYS A 59 40.66 -26.87 -31.33
C LYS A 59 39.41 -26.96 -30.46
N VAL A 60 38.37 -27.70 -30.87
CA VAL A 60 37.17 -27.89 -30.05
C VAL A 60 37.45 -28.87 -28.92
N ASP A 61 37.60 -28.34 -27.72
CA ASP A 61 37.80 -29.07 -26.47
C ASP A 61 36.60 -28.89 -25.52
N ASP A 62 36.65 -29.57 -24.37
CA ASP A 62 35.57 -29.53 -23.38
C ASP A 62 35.41 -28.11 -22.78
N ALA A 63 36.49 -27.33 -22.70
CA ALA A 63 36.47 -25.97 -22.19
C ALA A 63 35.70 -25.03 -23.13
N LEU A 64 35.88 -25.14 -24.44
CA LEU A 64 35.11 -24.36 -25.43
C LEU A 64 33.62 -24.75 -25.43
N ILE A 65 33.30 -26.03 -25.21
CA ILE A 65 31.92 -26.49 -25.07
C ILE A 65 31.28 -25.92 -23.80
N GLU A 66 32.00 -25.92 -22.68
CA GLU A 66 31.53 -25.34 -21.43
C GLU A 66 31.30 -23.83 -21.58
N GLU A 67 32.21 -23.12 -22.25
CA GLU A 67 32.05 -21.70 -22.58
C GLU A 67 30.82 -21.45 -23.46
N ALA A 68 30.54 -22.30 -24.45
CA ALA A 68 29.34 -22.21 -25.28
C ALA A 68 28.04 -22.45 -24.50
N ILE A 69 28.03 -23.41 -23.57
CA ILE A 69 26.89 -23.65 -22.66
C ILE A 69 26.65 -22.43 -21.76
N GLN A 70 27.72 -21.90 -21.16
CA GLN A 70 27.63 -20.70 -20.32
C GLN A 70 27.13 -19.49 -21.12
N THR A 71 27.63 -19.31 -22.35
CA THR A 71 27.20 -18.23 -23.26
C THR A 71 25.71 -18.33 -23.60
N LEU A 72 25.23 -19.53 -23.93
CA LEU A 72 23.80 -19.76 -24.19
C LEU A 72 22.96 -19.42 -22.96
N SER A 73 23.36 -19.89 -21.78
CA SER A 73 22.63 -19.59 -20.53
C SER A 73 22.62 -18.09 -20.19
N LEU A 74 23.74 -17.39 -20.39
CA LEU A 74 23.82 -15.94 -20.18
C LEU A 74 22.95 -15.18 -21.18
N LEU A 75 22.91 -15.60 -22.46
CA LEU A 75 22.07 -15.01 -23.48
C LEU A 75 20.58 -15.20 -23.18
N GLU A 76 20.16 -16.41 -22.80
CA GLU A 76 18.77 -16.70 -22.42
C GLU A 76 18.35 -15.88 -21.19
N SER A 77 19.22 -15.80 -20.18
CA SER A 77 18.99 -14.99 -18.97
C SER A 77 18.85 -13.50 -19.31
N LYS A 78 19.76 -12.95 -20.12
CA LYS A 78 19.69 -11.56 -20.60
C LYS A 78 18.39 -11.30 -21.36
N ASN A 79 18.05 -12.17 -22.32
CA ASN A 79 16.84 -12.02 -23.12
C ASN A 79 15.59 -12.01 -22.25
N LYS A 80 15.51 -12.92 -21.28
CA LYS A 80 14.40 -12.96 -20.32
C LYS A 80 14.28 -11.62 -19.57
N MET A 81 15.38 -11.10 -19.05
CA MET A 81 15.38 -9.80 -18.35
C MET A 81 14.98 -8.63 -19.25
N VAL A 82 15.44 -8.63 -20.51
CA VAL A 82 15.07 -7.62 -21.51
C VAL A 82 13.56 -7.65 -21.78
N ILE A 83 13.01 -8.85 -22.00
CA ILE A 83 11.58 -9.04 -22.25
C ILE A 83 10.76 -8.58 -21.04
N GLU A 84 11.12 -9.05 -19.84
CA GLU A 84 10.45 -8.65 -18.60
C GLU A 84 10.47 -7.14 -18.38
N LEU A 85 11.58 -6.47 -18.66
CA LEU A 85 11.68 -5.01 -18.51
C LEU A 85 10.88 -4.25 -19.56
N ASN A 86 10.87 -4.72 -20.81
CA ASN A 86 10.05 -4.12 -21.87
C ASN A 86 8.55 -4.29 -21.56
N ASP A 87 8.15 -5.48 -21.09
CA ASP A 87 6.77 -5.76 -20.67
C ASP A 87 6.36 -4.88 -19.48
N GLU A 88 7.24 -4.71 -18.49
CA GLU A 88 7.01 -3.82 -17.35
C GLU A 88 6.86 -2.36 -17.81
N PHE A 89 7.69 -1.91 -18.76
CA PHE A 89 7.56 -0.57 -19.34
C PHE A 89 6.25 -0.41 -20.12
N ASP A 90 5.82 -1.40 -20.89
CA ASP A 90 4.58 -1.34 -21.65
C ASP A 90 3.35 -1.26 -20.71
N ILE A 91 3.36 -2.01 -19.60
CA ILE A 91 2.34 -1.89 -18.55
C ILE A 91 2.32 -0.46 -17.98
N PHE A 92 3.49 0.04 -17.56
CA PHE A 92 3.63 1.39 -17.01
C PHE A 92 3.16 2.48 -17.99
N ALA A 93 3.53 2.36 -19.26
CA ALA A 93 3.14 3.32 -20.28
C ALA A 93 1.63 3.29 -20.58
N ASN A 94 1.01 2.11 -20.55
CA ASN A 94 -0.42 1.97 -20.72
C ASN A 94 -1.20 2.52 -19.52
N GLU A 95 -0.69 2.33 -18.30
CA GLU A 95 -1.27 2.94 -17.10
C GLU A 95 -1.29 4.48 -17.22
N LEU A 96 -0.18 5.09 -17.63
CA LEU A 96 -0.14 6.55 -17.83
C LEU A 96 -1.06 7.04 -18.95
N LYS A 97 -1.21 6.28 -20.05
CA LYS A 97 -2.14 6.62 -21.14
C LYS A 97 -3.60 6.56 -20.72
N SER A 98 -3.94 5.76 -19.70
CA SER A 98 -5.30 5.67 -19.18
C SER A 98 -5.73 6.94 -18.41
N ILE A 99 -4.76 7.77 -18.00
CA ILE A 99 -5.03 9.03 -17.32
C ILE A 99 -5.52 10.05 -18.36
N SER A 100 -6.73 10.55 -18.17
CA SER A 100 -7.27 11.66 -18.97
C SER A 100 -6.64 12.98 -18.54
N PHE A 101 -5.62 13.43 -19.28
CA PHE A 101 -4.99 14.73 -19.07
C PHE A 101 -5.86 15.87 -19.60
N SER A 102 -6.13 16.88 -18.77
CA SER A 102 -6.86 18.09 -19.22
C SER A 102 -5.95 19.10 -19.92
N ASN A 103 -4.63 18.99 -19.72
CA ASN A 103 -3.64 19.94 -20.22
C ASN A 103 -2.62 19.27 -21.15
N GLU A 104 -2.59 19.70 -22.42
CA GLU A 104 -1.70 19.16 -23.46
C GLU A 104 -0.20 19.27 -23.11
N LYS A 105 0.18 20.30 -22.35
CA LYS A 105 1.57 20.50 -21.91
C LYS A 105 2.01 19.43 -20.92
N LEU A 106 1.14 19.02 -20.00
CA LEU A 106 1.44 17.92 -19.08
C LEU A 106 1.61 16.61 -19.86
N THR A 107 0.69 16.33 -20.79
CA THR A 107 0.79 15.17 -21.70
C THR A 107 2.13 15.15 -22.43
N LYS A 108 2.58 16.29 -22.95
CA LYS A 108 3.86 16.43 -23.65
C LYS A 108 5.06 16.14 -22.73
N ILE A 109 5.08 16.68 -21.51
CA ILE A 109 6.16 16.40 -20.53
C ILE A 109 6.21 14.91 -20.21
N ILE A 110 5.06 14.29 -19.95
CA ILE A 110 4.99 12.86 -19.61
C ILE A 110 5.51 12.02 -20.77
N ASN A 111 5.02 12.22 -21.99
CA ASN A 111 5.43 11.46 -23.16
C ASN A 111 6.92 11.62 -23.48
N ILE A 112 7.48 12.83 -23.36
CA ILE A 112 8.90 13.07 -23.64
C ILE A 112 9.81 12.39 -22.60
N ASN A 113 9.36 12.31 -21.34
CA ASN A 113 10.21 11.87 -20.24
C ASN A 113 9.84 10.48 -19.70
N ILE A 114 8.92 9.76 -20.34
CA ILE A 114 8.35 8.50 -19.85
C ILE A 114 9.41 7.45 -19.51
N VAL A 115 10.39 7.26 -20.40
CA VAL A 115 11.51 6.33 -20.20
C VAL A 115 12.36 6.74 -19.00
N ARG A 116 12.63 8.04 -18.86
CA ARG A 116 13.41 8.57 -17.73
C ARG A 116 12.67 8.39 -16.41
N PHE A 117 11.34 8.58 -16.39
CA PHE A 117 10.53 8.35 -15.19
C PHE A 117 10.46 6.87 -14.83
N PHE A 118 10.38 5.97 -15.82
CA PHE A 118 10.42 4.53 -15.59
C PHE A 118 11.75 4.09 -14.97
N ASN A 119 12.87 4.60 -15.47
CA ASN A 119 14.20 4.28 -14.94
C ASN A 119 14.43 4.82 -13.52
N ASP A 120 13.73 5.88 -13.11
CA ASP A 120 13.80 6.41 -11.75
C ASP A 120 12.81 5.67 -10.84
N LYS A 121 13.32 4.76 -10.00
CA LYS A 121 12.50 3.95 -9.09
C LYS A 121 11.65 4.79 -8.13
N GLN A 122 12.13 5.96 -7.70
CA GLN A 122 11.37 6.81 -6.77
C GLN A 122 10.20 7.49 -7.49
N ILE A 123 10.46 8.00 -8.71
CA ILE A 123 9.42 8.66 -9.51
C ILE A 123 8.42 7.64 -10.05
N LYS A 124 8.88 6.51 -10.61
CA LYS A 124 8.03 5.45 -11.18
C LYS A 124 6.88 5.08 -10.26
N ASN A 125 7.18 4.84 -8.98
CA ASN A 125 6.22 4.38 -7.99
C ASN A 125 5.21 5.44 -7.53
N LYS A 126 5.40 6.71 -7.88
CA LYS A 126 4.54 7.83 -7.44
C LYS A 126 4.00 8.68 -8.58
N LEU A 127 4.39 8.39 -9.82
CA LEU A 127 4.14 9.28 -10.96
C LEU A 127 2.65 9.52 -11.18
N VAL A 128 1.82 8.49 -11.05
CA VAL A 128 0.36 8.60 -11.20
C VAL A 128 -0.23 9.59 -10.19
N GLU A 129 0.11 9.45 -8.90
CA GLU A 129 -0.33 10.37 -7.84
C GLU A 129 0.17 11.81 -8.10
N LEU A 130 1.42 11.95 -8.55
CA LEU A 130 2.00 13.25 -8.89
C LEU A 130 1.25 13.93 -10.04
N ILE A 131 0.93 13.18 -11.09
CA ILE A 131 0.16 13.67 -12.25
C ILE A 131 -1.23 14.12 -11.80
N GLN A 132 -1.94 13.29 -11.04
CA GLN A 132 -3.28 13.64 -10.53
C GLN A 132 -3.26 14.91 -9.68
N SER A 133 -2.23 15.08 -8.86
CA SER A 133 -2.03 16.30 -8.07
C SER A 133 -1.77 17.53 -8.94
N ILE A 134 -0.98 17.40 -10.02
CA ILE A 134 -0.73 18.50 -10.95
C ILE A 134 -2.01 18.87 -11.71
N GLU A 135 -2.75 17.89 -12.21
CA GLU A 135 -4.05 18.10 -12.88
C GLU A 135 -5.03 18.84 -11.97
N LYS A 136 -5.13 18.46 -10.69
CA LYS A 136 -5.93 19.18 -9.69
C LYS A 136 -5.48 20.64 -9.55
N ASN A 137 -4.18 20.89 -9.47
CA ASN A 137 -3.64 22.23 -9.34
C ASN A 137 -3.81 23.08 -10.61
N ILE A 138 -3.81 22.48 -11.79
CA ILE A 138 -4.12 23.15 -13.05
C ILE A 138 -5.57 23.65 -13.02
N LYS A 139 -6.53 22.79 -12.62
CA LYS A 139 -7.94 23.18 -12.48
C LYS A 139 -8.12 24.33 -11.49
N ILE A 140 -7.52 24.23 -10.30
CA ILE A 140 -7.55 25.30 -9.28
C ILE A 140 -6.94 26.60 -9.83
N SER A 141 -5.82 26.51 -10.54
CA SER A 141 -5.17 27.67 -11.14
C SER A 141 -6.04 28.34 -12.21
N GLN A 142 -6.76 27.54 -13.01
CA GLN A 142 -7.69 28.06 -14.01
C GLN A 142 -8.88 28.76 -13.34
N GLU A 143 -9.46 28.16 -12.30
CA GLU A 143 -10.52 28.80 -11.51
C GLU A 143 -10.04 30.12 -10.91
N ILE A 144 -8.84 30.17 -10.32
CA ILE A 144 -8.25 31.42 -9.82
C ILE A 144 -8.19 32.48 -10.91
N ILE A 145 -7.73 32.11 -12.10
CA ILE A 145 -7.67 33.04 -13.23
C ILE A 145 -9.07 33.53 -13.57
N ASP A 146 -10.03 32.63 -13.77
CA ASP A 146 -11.38 32.97 -14.20
C ASP A 146 -12.11 33.87 -13.18
N PHE A 147 -11.95 33.61 -11.87
CA PHE A 147 -12.61 34.40 -10.82
C PHE A 147 -11.98 35.76 -10.57
N TYR A 148 -10.67 35.87 -10.76
CA TYR A 148 -9.91 37.06 -10.37
C TYR A 148 -9.36 37.84 -11.57
N GLU A 149 -9.68 37.42 -12.80
CA GLU A 149 -9.39 38.17 -14.01
C GLU A 149 -10.10 39.53 -13.97
N GLY A 150 -9.36 40.59 -14.29
CA GLY A 150 -9.89 41.96 -14.26
C GLY A 150 -10.19 42.52 -12.87
N HIS A 151 -9.78 41.86 -11.78
CA HIS A 151 -9.98 42.39 -10.43
C HIS A 151 -9.30 43.76 -10.26
N SER A 152 -10.01 44.69 -9.61
CA SER A 152 -9.57 46.08 -9.39
C SER A 152 -8.31 46.25 -8.52
N ASN A 153 -7.87 45.19 -7.83
CA ASN A 153 -6.74 45.25 -6.92
C ASN A 153 -5.48 44.80 -7.68
N SER A 154 -4.55 45.73 -7.92
CA SER A 154 -3.31 45.48 -8.69
C SER A 154 -2.45 44.34 -8.13
N SER A 155 -2.49 44.10 -6.82
CA SER A 155 -1.77 42.99 -6.18
C SER A 155 -2.42 41.63 -6.45
N VAL A 156 -3.74 41.59 -6.66
CA VAL A 156 -4.46 40.40 -7.16
C VAL A 156 -4.10 40.19 -8.62
N THR A 157 -4.23 41.22 -9.46
CA THR A 157 -4.00 41.12 -10.91
C THR A 157 -2.59 40.63 -11.24
N SER A 158 -1.57 41.13 -10.51
CA SER A 158 -0.19 40.68 -10.67
C SER A 158 0.04 39.21 -10.28
N ARG A 159 -0.65 38.71 -9.25
CA ARG A 159 -0.55 37.29 -8.84
C ARG A 159 -1.30 36.36 -9.80
N VAL A 160 -2.47 36.77 -10.27
CA VAL A 160 -3.19 36.06 -11.35
C VAL A 160 -2.31 35.96 -12.60
N ALA A 161 -1.64 37.04 -12.99
CA ALA A 161 -0.71 37.03 -14.11
C ALA A 161 0.49 36.08 -13.89
N LYS A 162 1.01 35.96 -12.65
CA LYS A 162 2.05 34.98 -12.30
C LYS A 162 1.56 33.54 -12.49
N ILE A 163 0.35 33.22 -12.03
CA ILE A 163 -0.27 31.90 -12.18
C ILE A 163 -0.50 31.59 -13.67
N LYS A 164 -1.07 32.53 -14.42
CA LYS A 164 -1.30 32.42 -15.86
C LYS A 164 -0.01 32.14 -16.62
N ARG A 165 1.04 32.94 -16.38
CA ARG A 165 2.36 32.73 -16.97
C ARG A 165 2.91 31.35 -16.61
N TYR A 166 2.72 30.89 -15.38
CA TYR A 166 3.19 29.57 -14.97
C TYR A 166 2.48 28.43 -15.71
N LEU A 167 1.14 28.48 -15.83
CA LEU A 167 0.37 27.55 -16.68
C LEU A 167 0.83 27.57 -18.14
N GLU A 168 1.31 28.73 -18.61
CA GLU A 168 1.82 28.89 -19.95
C GLU A 168 3.24 28.34 -20.16
N THR A 169 4.04 28.14 -19.10
CA THR A 169 5.48 27.82 -19.26
C THR A 169 5.96 26.60 -18.48
N PHE A 170 5.11 25.90 -17.73
CA PHE A 170 5.57 24.80 -16.87
C PHE A 170 6.14 23.59 -17.65
N ASP A 171 5.86 23.47 -18.95
CA ASP A 171 6.44 22.46 -19.84
C ASP A 171 7.94 22.59 -20.08
N THR A 172 8.51 23.73 -19.70
CA THR A 172 9.96 23.93 -19.68
C THR A 172 10.65 23.16 -18.56
N TYR A 173 9.91 22.76 -17.50
CA TYR A 173 10.46 21.94 -16.43
C TYR A 173 10.44 20.47 -16.82
N THR A 174 11.57 19.79 -16.60
CA THR A 174 11.60 18.33 -16.79
C THR A 174 11.27 17.59 -15.49
N ASN A 175 11.38 18.23 -14.32
CA ASN A 175 11.12 17.58 -13.04
C ASN A 175 9.64 17.75 -12.63
N VAL A 176 8.88 16.66 -12.63
CA VAL A 176 7.44 16.63 -12.29
C VAL A 176 7.20 16.99 -10.82
N ASP A 177 8.09 16.60 -9.91
CA ASP A 177 8.00 17.03 -8.50
C ASP A 177 8.17 18.54 -8.35
N LEU A 178 9.11 19.13 -9.11
CA LEU A 178 9.30 20.58 -9.10
C LEU A 178 8.05 21.29 -9.64
N ILE A 179 7.46 20.76 -10.73
CA ILE A 179 6.21 21.30 -11.27
C ILE A 179 5.11 21.29 -10.20
N LYS A 180 4.87 20.13 -9.56
CA LYS A 180 3.89 20.00 -8.47
C LYS A 180 4.13 21.01 -7.35
N ARG A 181 5.36 21.09 -6.83
CA ARG A 181 5.70 21.99 -5.71
C ARG A 181 5.52 23.46 -6.07
N THR A 182 5.86 23.85 -7.28
CA THR A 182 5.67 25.25 -7.73
C THR A 182 4.19 25.57 -7.91
N PHE A 183 3.37 24.66 -8.43
CA PHE A 183 1.91 24.79 -8.45
C PHE A 183 1.36 25.01 -7.04
N GLU A 184 1.67 24.11 -6.11
CA GLU A 184 1.20 24.16 -4.72
C GLU A 184 1.62 25.47 -4.04
N THR A 185 2.86 25.93 -4.30
CA THR A 185 3.36 27.19 -3.76
C THR A 185 2.60 28.38 -4.31
N ASN A 186 2.39 28.47 -5.63
CA ASN A 186 1.68 29.58 -6.25
C ASN A 186 0.21 29.65 -5.78
N VAL A 187 -0.48 28.50 -5.72
CA VAL A 187 -1.86 28.39 -5.25
C VAL A 187 -1.96 28.79 -3.77
N ARG A 188 -1.06 28.29 -2.91
CA ARG A 188 -1.03 28.64 -1.49
C ARG A 188 -0.76 30.12 -1.26
N GLU A 189 0.26 30.69 -1.93
CA GLU A 189 0.58 32.12 -1.83
C GLU A 189 -0.61 33.00 -2.25
N PHE A 190 -1.36 32.58 -3.28
CA PHE A 190 -2.55 33.28 -3.72
C PHE A 190 -3.68 33.18 -2.69
N ASN A 191 -3.98 31.97 -2.21
CA ASN A 191 -4.96 31.71 -1.17
C ASN A 191 -4.72 32.57 0.07
N ASP A 192 -3.51 32.49 0.64
CA ASP A 192 -3.14 33.21 1.86
C ASP A 192 -3.31 34.72 1.67
N PHE A 193 -2.95 35.24 0.49
CA PHE A 193 -3.13 36.64 0.14
C PHE A 193 -4.61 37.05 0.08
N VAL A 194 -5.45 36.26 -0.60
CA VAL A 194 -6.89 36.52 -0.73
C VAL A 194 -7.57 36.51 0.64
N LEU A 195 -7.32 35.48 1.45
CA LEU A 195 -7.94 35.33 2.77
C LEU A 195 -7.49 36.43 3.73
N THR A 196 -6.18 36.70 3.82
CA THR A 196 -5.64 37.72 4.74
C THR A 196 -6.16 39.13 4.44
N ASN A 197 -6.39 39.44 3.16
CA ASN A 197 -6.86 40.75 2.74
C ASN A 197 -8.38 40.81 2.54
N ASN A 198 -9.13 39.76 2.89
CA ASN A 198 -10.59 39.67 2.73
C ASN A 198 -11.04 39.97 1.28
N LEU A 199 -10.31 39.44 0.30
CA LEU A 199 -10.53 39.65 -1.13
C LEU A 199 -11.32 38.51 -1.78
N VAL A 200 -12.05 37.72 -0.99
CA VAL A 200 -12.97 36.71 -1.53
C VAL A 200 -14.06 37.42 -2.34
N ILE A 201 -14.38 36.89 -3.52
CA ILE A 201 -15.38 37.50 -4.39
C ILE A 201 -16.73 37.65 -3.66
N PRO A 202 -17.48 38.75 -3.86
CA PRO A 202 -18.63 39.08 -3.01
C PRO A 202 -19.73 38.02 -2.94
N ASP A 203 -20.08 37.37 -4.05
CA ASP A 203 -21.11 36.33 -4.07
C ASP A 203 -20.68 35.07 -3.30
N LEU A 204 -19.44 34.61 -3.50
CA LEU A 204 -18.89 33.50 -2.73
C LEU A 204 -18.81 33.83 -1.24
N LYS A 205 -18.45 35.07 -0.89
CA LYS A 205 -18.46 35.54 0.49
C LYS A 205 -19.86 35.45 1.10
N TYR A 206 -20.88 35.90 0.37
CA TYR A 206 -22.28 35.77 0.82
C TYR A 206 -22.69 34.30 1.02
N LYS A 207 -22.36 33.41 0.08
CA LYS A 207 -22.63 31.97 0.23
C LYS A 207 -21.89 31.35 1.41
N LYS A 208 -20.64 31.76 1.65
CA LYS A 208 -19.83 31.34 2.78
C LYS A 208 -20.50 31.74 4.09
N ASP A 209 -20.89 33.00 4.23
CA ASP A 209 -21.54 33.51 5.44
C ASP A 209 -22.87 32.76 5.72
N ASN A 210 -23.65 32.45 4.69
CA ASN A 210 -24.86 31.62 4.83
C ASN A 210 -24.55 30.20 5.28
N LEU A 211 -23.45 29.61 4.79
CA LEU A 211 -23.04 28.27 5.17
C LEU A 211 -22.53 28.21 6.62
N GLU A 212 -21.80 29.24 7.07
CA GLU A 212 -21.38 29.38 8.48
C GLU A 212 -22.62 29.40 9.40
N ASN A 213 -23.62 30.22 9.07
CA ASN A 213 -24.88 30.27 9.82
C ASN A 213 -25.65 28.93 9.81
N TYR A 214 -25.69 28.25 8.66
CA TYR A 214 -26.37 26.96 8.53
C TYR A 214 -25.76 25.91 9.46
N ILE A 215 -24.42 25.83 9.52
CA ILE A 215 -23.73 24.87 10.39
C ILE A 215 -23.97 25.17 11.87
N GLU A 216 -24.11 26.44 12.26
CA GLU A 216 -24.47 26.80 13.64
C GLU A 216 -25.83 26.20 14.05
N THR A 217 -26.73 25.95 13.10
CA THR A 217 -28.07 25.41 13.35
C THR A 217 -28.18 23.89 13.22
N ILE A 218 -27.19 23.21 12.64
CA ILE A 218 -27.19 21.75 12.51
C ILE A 218 -26.58 21.11 13.76
N GLU A 219 -27.20 20.03 14.24
CA GLU A 219 -26.61 19.16 15.26
C GLU A 219 -25.46 18.35 14.65
N PHE A 220 -24.24 18.78 14.93
CA PHE A 220 -23.01 18.05 14.64
C PHE A 220 -22.33 17.67 15.95
N SER A 221 -21.58 16.57 15.96
CA SER A 221 -20.61 16.35 17.04
C SER A 221 -19.57 17.48 17.05
N GLY A 222 -19.15 17.91 18.24
CA GLY A 222 -18.38 19.14 18.41
C GLY A 222 -17.06 19.20 17.64
N ASP A 223 -16.44 18.06 17.34
CA ASP A 223 -15.21 17.98 16.55
C ASP A 223 -15.46 18.09 15.04
N ALA A 224 -16.53 17.48 14.53
CA ALA A 224 -16.91 17.56 13.11
C ALA A 224 -17.31 18.98 12.72
N ARG A 225 -18.09 19.66 13.58
CA ARG A 225 -18.43 21.08 13.38
C ARG A 225 -17.18 21.92 13.22
N LYS A 226 -16.20 21.78 14.13
CA LYS A 226 -14.94 22.54 14.09
C LYS A 226 -14.15 22.27 12.81
N GLU A 227 -14.14 21.04 12.32
CA GLU A 227 -13.50 20.73 11.06
C GLU A 227 -14.16 21.47 9.89
N ILE A 228 -15.49 21.39 9.78
CA ILE A 228 -16.21 22.05 8.69
C ILE A 228 -16.07 23.58 8.80
N GLU A 229 -16.21 24.16 9.99
CA GLU A 229 -15.94 25.59 10.25
C GLU A 229 -14.53 26.00 9.78
N ASN A 230 -13.52 25.17 10.05
CA ASN A 230 -12.16 25.42 9.61
C ASN A 230 -12.00 25.31 8.08
N GLN A 231 -12.74 24.42 7.42
CA GLN A 231 -12.75 24.33 5.95
C GLN A 231 -13.46 25.53 5.32
N ILE A 232 -14.61 25.95 5.87
CA ILE A 232 -15.34 27.14 5.41
C ILE A 232 -14.45 28.38 5.47
N LYS A 233 -13.69 28.56 6.55
CA LYS A 233 -12.74 29.68 6.70
C LYS A 233 -11.71 29.76 5.56
N LYS A 234 -11.36 28.63 4.95
CA LYS A 234 -10.38 28.54 3.86
C LYS A 234 -10.97 28.67 2.46
N VAL A 235 -12.29 28.80 2.32
CA VAL A 235 -12.97 28.91 1.02
C VAL A 235 -12.68 30.27 0.37
N TYR A 236 -12.11 30.23 -0.84
CA TYR A 236 -11.94 31.39 -1.72
C TYR A 236 -12.28 31.11 -3.20
N LEU A 237 -12.64 29.85 -3.53
CA LEU A 237 -13.14 29.42 -4.85
C LEU A 237 -14.46 28.65 -4.69
N TYR A 238 -15.32 28.61 -5.73
CA TYR A 238 -16.56 27.83 -5.66
C TYR A 238 -16.30 26.31 -5.60
N SER A 239 -15.26 25.78 -6.24
CA SER A 239 -14.95 24.34 -6.11
C SER A 239 -14.69 23.92 -4.67
N GLN A 240 -14.10 24.81 -3.87
CA GLN A 240 -13.89 24.59 -2.44
C GLN A 240 -15.19 24.70 -1.66
N TYR A 241 -16.04 25.66 -2.01
CA TYR A 241 -17.38 25.78 -1.43
C TYR A 241 -18.21 24.52 -1.69
N ASP A 242 -18.25 24.05 -2.93
CA ASP A 242 -18.99 22.85 -3.34
C ASP A 242 -18.46 21.62 -2.60
N SER A 243 -17.14 21.49 -2.43
CA SER A 243 -16.53 20.43 -1.63
C SER A 243 -16.95 20.46 -0.15
N VAL A 244 -17.11 21.65 0.43
CA VAL A 244 -17.60 21.79 1.80
C VAL A 244 -19.09 21.46 1.90
N VAL A 245 -19.90 21.90 0.92
CA VAL A 245 -21.32 21.54 0.84
C VAL A 245 -21.50 20.03 0.71
N GLU A 246 -20.69 19.38 -0.13
CA GLU A 246 -20.68 17.92 -0.26
C GLU A 246 -20.27 17.23 1.06
N MET A 247 -19.28 17.78 1.76
CA MET A 247 -18.87 17.27 3.08
C MET A 247 -20.01 17.34 4.10
N ILE A 248 -20.78 18.44 4.10
CA ILE A 248 -21.96 18.62 4.95
C ILE A 248 -23.05 17.62 4.57
N ASN A 249 -23.38 17.51 3.28
CA ASN A 249 -24.45 16.64 2.79
C ASN A 249 -24.16 15.15 3.02
N ASN A 250 -22.89 14.75 2.97
CA ASN A 250 -22.48 13.36 3.10
C ASN A 250 -22.14 12.95 4.54
N PHE A 251 -22.32 13.84 5.53
CA PHE A 251 -21.95 13.53 6.90
C PHE A 251 -22.83 12.42 7.50
N ASP A 252 -24.16 12.53 7.37
CA ASP A 252 -25.10 11.54 7.89
C ASP A 252 -24.94 10.17 7.18
N VAL A 253 -24.73 10.21 5.86
CA VAL A 253 -24.49 9.01 5.04
C VAL A 253 -23.25 8.26 5.53
N LYS A 254 -22.16 8.97 5.83
CA LYS A 254 -20.91 8.35 6.30
C LYS A 254 -21.03 7.74 7.69
N VAL A 255 -21.81 8.35 8.58
CA VAL A 255 -22.09 7.77 9.90
C VAL A 255 -22.86 6.45 9.73
N ASP A 256 -23.91 6.43 8.91
CA ASP A 256 -24.69 5.22 8.66
C ASP A 256 -23.89 4.12 7.96
N GLU A 257 -23.07 4.48 6.97
CA GLU A 257 -22.14 3.54 6.31
C GLU A 257 -21.16 2.93 7.32
N LEU A 258 -20.55 3.75 8.18
CA LEU A 258 -19.63 3.30 9.21
C LEU A 258 -20.33 2.42 10.26
N LYS A 259 -21.55 2.77 10.68
CA LYS A 259 -22.37 1.92 11.57
C LYS A 259 -22.61 0.56 10.94
N ASN A 260 -22.99 0.52 9.67
CA ASN A 260 -23.24 -0.73 8.96
C ASN A 260 -21.97 -1.58 8.80
N GLU A 261 -20.83 -0.96 8.43
CA GLU A 261 -19.54 -1.65 8.33
C GLU A 261 -19.10 -2.21 9.69
N PHE A 262 -19.23 -1.42 10.74
CA PHE A 262 -18.90 -1.83 12.09
C PHE A 262 -19.82 -2.97 12.56
N LYS A 263 -21.14 -2.87 12.34
CA LYS A 263 -22.10 -3.93 12.68
C LYS A 263 -21.80 -5.25 11.96
N GLU A 264 -21.43 -5.21 10.68
CA GLU A 264 -21.02 -6.41 9.94
C GLU A 264 -19.71 -6.99 10.48
N THR A 265 -18.76 -6.14 10.90
CA THR A 265 -17.53 -6.62 11.56
C THR A 265 -17.84 -7.30 12.91
N VAL A 266 -18.71 -6.71 13.72
CA VAL A 266 -19.18 -7.29 14.99
C VAL A 266 -19.91 -8.61 14.74
N LYS A 267 -20.79 -8.67 13.74
CA LYS A 267 -21.52 -9.88 13.34
C LYS A 267 -20.59 -11.04 13.03
N ASN A 268 -19.53 -10.77 12.27
CA ASN A 268 -18.55 -11.76 11.83
C ASN A 268 -17.46 -12.07 12.88
N SER A 269 -17.41 -11.33 13.99
CA SER A 269 -16.48 -11.59 15.08
C SER A 269 -16.84 -12.86 15.87
N GLN A 270 -15.86 -13.36 16.63
CA GLN A 270 -15.99 -14.55 17.48
C GLN A 270 -16.48 -14.25 18.91
N ILE A 271 -16.89 -12.99 19.19
CA ILE A 271 -17.44 -12.64 20.50
C ILE A 271 -18.83 -13.25 20.68
N THR A 272 -19.29 -13.30 21.93
CA THR A 272 -20.59 -13.91 22.25
C THR A 272 -21.77 -13.15 21.68
N LYS A 273 -22.94 -13.81 21.61
CA LYS A 273 -24.16 -13.19 21.09
C LYS A 273 -24.59 -12.01 21.95
N GLU A 274 -24.44 -12.10 23.26
CA GLU A 274 -24.79 -11.03 24.19
C GLU A 274 -23.89 -9.80 23.98
N ASN A 275 -22.58 -10.01 23.90
CA ASN A 275 -21.62 -8.94 23.59
C ASN A 275 -21.88 -8.28 22.22
N LYS A 276 -22.31 -9.04 21.20
CA LYS A 276 -22.73 -8.48 19.90
C LYS A 276 -23.94 -7.56 20.05
N ASN A 277 -24.96 -7.99 20.80
CA ASN A 277 -26.17 -7.20 21.00
C ASN A 277 -25.85 -5.89 21.72
N TYR A 278 -25.08 -5.93 22.81
CA TYR A 278 -24.64 -4.73 23.52
C TYR A 278 -23.84 -3.79 22.61
N LEU A 279 -22.94 -4.33 21.78
CA LEU A 279 -22.20 -3.52 20.83
C LEU A 279 -23.09 -2.87 19.77
N TYR A 280 -24.12 -3.58 19.29
CA TYR A 280 -25.08 -2.98 18.37
C TYR A 280 -25.81 -1.79 19.00
N GLU A 281 -26.20 -1.87 20.27
CA GLU A 281 -26.81 -0.76 20.99
C GLU A 281 -25.86 0.43 21.14
N ILE A 282 -24.59 0.18 21.48
CA ILE A 282 -23.56 1.24 21.58
C ILE A 282 -23.33 1.88 20.20
N ILE A 283 -23.22 1.08 19.14
CA ILE A 283 -23.05 1.57 17.77
C ILE A 283 -24.23 2.44 17.35
N ASP A 284 -25.46 1.99 17.62
CA ASP A 284 -26.66 2.73 17.25
C ASP A 284 -26.80 4.05 18.00
N ALA A 285 -26.46 4.07 19.29
CA ALA A 285 -26.49 5.25 20.14
C ALA A 285 -25.35 6.25 19.84
N THR A 286 -24.30 5.85 19.13
CA THR A 286 -23.17 6.73 18.81
C THR A 286 -23.47 7.56 17.56
N GLU A 287 -23.71 8.86 17.74
CA GLU A 287 -23.99 9.79 16.63
C GLU A 287 -22.72 10.44 16.05
N SER A 288 -21.66 10.54 16.87
CA SER A 288 -20.40 11.16 16.48
C SER A 288 -19.57 10.22 15.60
N TYR A 289 -19.35 10.60 14.33
CA TYR A 289 -18.49 9.84 13.41
C TYR A 289 -17.13 9.49 14.00
N LYS A 290 -16.47 10.44 14.67
CA LYS A 290 -15.13 10.25 15.23
C LYS A 290 -15.13 9.28 16.42
N ASP A 291 -16.15 9.35 17.27
CA ASP A 291 -16.26 8.42 18.39
C ASP A 291 -16.58 7.02 17.88
N LEU A 292 -17.42 6.91 16.84
CA LEU A 292 -17.72 5.67 16.15
C LEU A 292 -16.48 5.09 15.44
N GLU A 293 -15.70 5.91 14.75
CA GLU A 293 -14.45 5.50 14.07
C GLU A 293 -13.40 5.04 15.08
N LYS A 294 -13.26 5.75 16.20
CA LYS A 294 -12.36 5.35 17.29
C LYS A 294 -12.80 4.01 17.87
N LEU A 295 -14.08 3.86 18.21
CA LEU A 295 -14.63 2.63 18.75
C LEU A 295 -14.45 1.47 17.77
N TYR A 296 -14.67 1.71 16.48
CA TYR A 296 -14.48 0.73 15.42
C TYR A 296 -13.02 0.29 15.28
N SER A 297 -12.09 1.25 15.27
CA SER A 297 -10.65 0.99 15.20
C SER A 297 -10.15 0.18 16.40
N GLU A 298 -10.63 0.51 17.60
CA GLU A 298 -10.31 -0.24 18.82
C GLU A 298 -10.89 -1.66 18.78
N PHE A 299 -12.13 -1.83 18.32
CA PHE A 299 -12.74 -3.15 18.15
C PHE A 299 -12.03 -4.00 17.09
N LYS A 300 -11.59 -3.42 15.96
CA LYS A 300 -10.81 -4.14 14.94
C LYS A 300 -9.58 -4.80 15.54
N LYS A 301 -8.85 -4.09 16.42
CA LYS A 301 -7.68 -4.64 17.12
C LYS A 301 -8.05 -5.85 17.98
N VAL A 302 -9.12 -5.73 18.77
CA VAL A 302 -9.62 -6.85 19.59
C VAL A 302 -9.98 -8.05 18.70
N ASN A 303 -10.67 -7.82 17.58
CA ASN A 303 -11.06 -8.89 16.65
C ASN A 303 -9.85 -9.54 15.97
N GLU A 304 -8.83 -8.77 15.59
CA GLU A 304 -7.56 -9.29 15.08
C GLU A 304 -6.82 -10.14 16.13
N SER A 305 -6.77 -9.68 17.37
CA SER A 305 -6.17 -10.41 18.49
C SER A 305 -6.90 -11.73 18.75
N LEU A 306 -8.24 -11.73 18.75
CA LEU A 306 -9.05 -12.96 18.84
C LEU A 306 -8.77 -13.94 17.70
N SER A 307 -8.64 -13.45 16.46
CA SER A 307 -8.36 -14.28 15.29
C SER A 307 -6.98 -14.95 15.36
N LYS A 308 -5.95 -14.19 15.77
CA LYS A 308 -4.59 -14.72 16.00
C LYS A 308 -4.59 -15.78 17.10
N LEU A 309 -5.25 -15.50 18.22
CA LEU A 309 -5.34 -16.40 19.37
C LEU A 309 -6.02 -17.71 19.00
N ASN A 310 -7.17 -17.64 18.31
CA ASN A 310 -7.87 -18.81 17.80
C ASN A 310 -7.00 -19.67 16.86
N SER A 311 -6.21 -19.03 16.00
CA SER A 311 -5.28 -19.73 15.10
C SER A 311 -4.17 -20.46 15.87
N THR A 312 -3.61 -19.83 16.92
CA THR A 312 -2.61 -20.47 17.79
C THR A 312 -3.21 -21.63 18.58
N ILE A 313 -4.41 -21.45 19.16
CA ILE A 313 -5.15 -22.49 19.88
C ILE A 313 -5.43 -23.69 18.96
N ALA A 314 -5.94 -23.45 17.75
CA ALA A 314 -6.22 -24.50 16.78
C ALA A 314 -4.96 -25.29 16.38
N ASN A 315 -3.82 -24.61 16.25
CA ASN A 315 -2.53 -25.27 15.98
C ASN A 315 -2.14 -26.22 17.12
N ILE A 316 -2.17 -25.75 18.37
CA ILE A 316 -1.84 -26.57 19.54
C ILE A 316 -2.82 -27.76 19.65
N ASN A 317 -4.13 -27.53 19.49
CA ASN A 317 -5.15 -28.59 19.49
C ASN A 317 -4.91 -29.66 18.40
N SER A 318 -4.49 -29.25 17.20
CA SER A 318 -4.15 -30.18 16.11
C SER A 318 -2.93 -31.05 16.45
N ARG A 319 -1.93 -30.48 17.13
CA ARG A 319 -0.74 -31.23 17.59
C ARG A 319 -1.09 -32.21 18.71
N ILE A 320 -1.91 -31.77 19.67
CA ILE A 320 -2.44 -32.63 20.74
C ILE A 320 -3.22 -33.80 20.14
N SER A 321 -4.14 -33.53 19.20
CA SER A 321 -4.98 -34.57 18.57
C SER A 321 -4.18 -35.60 17.75
N ARG A 322 -2.97 -35.25 17.34
CA ARG A 322 -2.02 -36.15 16.63
C ARG A 322 -1.07 -36.87 17.58
N ASN A 323 -1.22 -36.73 18.89
CA ASN A 323 -0.31 -37.23 19.92
C ASN A 323 1.15 -36.76 19.73
N ASN A 324 1.33 -35.58 19.12
CA ASN A 324 2.63 -34.97 18.80
C ASN A 324 2.88 -33.72 19.66
N PHE A 325 2.40 -33.76 20.90
CA PHE A 325 2.51 -32.68 21.86
C PHE A 325 2.77 -33.28 23.25
N ASN A 326 3.74 -32.72 23.96
CA ASN A 326 4.13 -33.25 25.27
C ASN A 326 3.04 -33.03 26.33
N GLU A 327 2.71 -34.09 27.07
CA GLU A 327 1.61 -34.15 28.05
C GLU A 327 1.69 -33.06 29.14
N LYS A 328 2.90 -32.68 29.57
CA LYS A 328 3.08 -31.59 30.55
C LYS A 328 2.65 -30.23 29.98
N TYR A 329 3.03 -29.94 28.74
CA TYR A 329 2.66 -28.69 28.08
C TYR A 329 1.20 -28.70 27.63
N GLN A 330 0.63 -29.88 27.38
CA GLN A 330 -0.80 -30.05 27.17
C GLN A 330 -1.61 -29.61 28.40
N LEU A 331 -1.16 -29.95 29.62
CA LEU A 331 -1.81 -29.47 30.83
C LEU A 331 -1.74 -27.94 30.97
N GLU A 332 -0.57 -27.33 30.74
CA GLU A 332 -0.41 -25.87 30.76
C GLU A 332 -1.30 -25.19 29.70
N PHE A 333 -1.39 -25.79 28.51
CA PHE A 333 -2.31 -25.34 27.47
C PHE A 333 -3.76 -25.34 27.94
N TYR A 334 -4.23 -26.44 28.57
CA TYR A 334 -5.61 -26.51 29.05
C TYR A 334 -5.91 -25.53 30.18
N LYS A 335 -4.95 -25.23 31.06
CA LYS A 335 -5.10 -24.17 32.07
C LYS A 335 -5.32 -22.81 31.42
N LYS A 336 -4.49 -22.46 30.43
CA LYS A 336 -4.62 -21.20 29.68
C LYS A 336 -5.86 -21.15 28.79
N LEU A 337 -6.31 -22.30 28.29
CA LEU A 337 -7.55 -22.41 27.53
C LEU A 337 -8.77 -22.09 28.41
N ALA A 338 -8.74 -22.44 29.70
CA ALA A 338 -9.80 -22.04 30.63
C ALA A 338 -9.85 -20.52 30.80
N ASP A 339 -8.70 -19.86 30.98
CA ASP A 339 -8.60 -18.39 31.05
C ASP A 339 -9.07 -17.70 29.75
N TYR A 340 -8.84 -18.33 28.60
CA TYR A 340 -9.36 -17.83 27.32
C TYR A 340 -10.88 -17.97 27.21
N ASN A 341 -11.41 -19.12 27.61
CA ASN A 341 -12.84 -19.39 27.53
C ASN A 341 -13.64 -18.47 28.45
N SER A 342 -13.12 -18.10 29.63
CA SER A 342 -13.81 -17.19 30.53
C SER A 342 -14.03 -15.80 29.92
N ILE A 343 -13.14 -15.34 29.03
CA ILE A 343 -13.31 -14.07 28.28
C ILE A 343 -14.48 -14.17 27.27
N LEU A 344 -14.84 -15.39 26.85
CA LEU A 344 -15.87 -15.67 25.86
C LEU A 344 -17.14 -16.30 26.47
N GLU A 345 -17.28 -16.31 27.80
CA GLU A 345 -18.48 -16.80 28.47
C GLU A 345 -19.48 -15.65 28.69
N ASP A 346 -20.77 -15.92 28.45
CA ASP A 346 -21.84 -14.91 28.54
C ASP A 346 -22.00 -14.34 29.97
N ASP A 347 -21.65 -15.11 31.01
CA ASP A 347 -21.81 -14.71 32.42
C ASP A 347 -20.66 -13.84 32.97
N HIS A 348 -19.64 -13.53 32.16
CA HIS A 348 -18.41 -12.81 32.55
C HIS A 348 -18.18 -11.52 31.74
N LEU A 349 -19.18 -10.65 31.69
CA LEU A 349 -19.09 -9.33 31.04
C LEU A 349 -17.92 -8.46 31.53
N ASP A 350 -17.45 -8.67 32.77
CA ASP A 350 -16.29 -7.97 33.35
C ASP A 350 -14.96 -8.31 32.65
N ASP A 351 -14.89 -9.45 31.95
CA ASP A 351 -13.66 -9.90 31.30
C ASP A 351 -13.49 -9.41 29.86
N PHE A 352 -14.60 -9.22 29.13
CA PHE A 352 -14.63 -8.59 27.82
C PHE A 352 -15.21 -7.16 27.93
N ASN A 353 -14.36 -6.21 28.30
CA ASN A 353 -14.77 -4.83 28.57
C ASN A 353 -15.16 -4.09 27.27
N LEU A 354 -16.47 -4.00 27.01
CA LEU A 354 -17.05 -3.27 25.87
C LEU A 354 -16.90 -1.75 25.97
N PHE A 355 -16.61 -1.23 27.16
CA PHE A 355 -16.38 0.20 27.42
C PHE A 355 -14.89 0.57 27.37
N ASN A 356 -14.00 -0.43 27.32
CA ASN A 356 -12.55 -0.23 27.22
C ASN A 356 -11.88 -1.38 26.46
N PHE A 357 -11.96 -1.33 25.12
CA PHE A 357 -11.34 -2.33 24.26
C PHE A 357 -9.82 -2.43 24.40
N ASN A 358 -9.14 -1.37 24.84
CA ASN A 358 -7.70 -1.43 25.05
C ASN A 358 -7.34 -2.40 26.19
N GLU A 359 -8.14 -2.43 27.26
CA GLU A 359 -7.97 -3.39 28.36
C GLU A 359 -8.20 -4.82 27.89
N THR A 360 -9.31 -5.06 27.17
CA THR A 360 -9.62 -6.36 26.57
C THR A 360 -8.50 -6.80 25.62
N ASN A 361 -8.00 -5.90 24.78
CA ASN A 361 -6.90 -6.20 23.87
C ASN A 361 -5.61 -6.57 24.62
N SER A 362 -5.27 -5.87 25.71
CA SER A 362 -4.12 -6.22 26.54
C SER A 362 -4.26 -7.60 27.20
N LYS A 363 -5.46 -7.96 27.67
CA LYS A 363 -5.73 -9.33 28.18
C LYS A 363 -5.49 -10.39 27.09
N LEU A 364 -6.01 -10.16 25.88
CA LEU A 364 -5.83 -11.06 24.74
C LEU A 364 -4.37 -11.18 24.28
N GLU A 365 -3.62 -10.07 24.26
CA GLU A 365 -2.19 -10.07 23.93
C GLU A 365 -1.36 -10.86 24.95
N ASN A 366 -1.69 -10.75 26.24
CA ASN A 366 -1.04 -11.54 27.28
C ASN A 366 -1.31 -13.04 27.10
N LEU A 367 -2.54 -13.43 26.81
CA LEU A 367 -2.87 -14.83 26.50
C LEU A 367 -2.15 -15.33 25.25
N GLN A 368 -2.05 -14.51 24.20
CA GLN A 368 -1.30 -14.87 22.99
C GLN A 368 0.16 -15.18 23.34
N ASN A 369 0.80 -14.33 24.15
CA ASN A 369 2.17 -14.55 24.60
C ASN A 369 2.31 -15.85 25.41
N ASP A 370 1.35 -16.15 26.29
CA ASP A 370 1.32 -17.38 27.08
C ASP A 370 1.23 -18.63 26.18
N PHE A 371 0.32 -18.65 25.20
CA PHE A 371 0.21 -19.78 24.27
C PHE A 371 1.44 -19.93 23.37
N GLU A 372 2.04 -18.82 22.92
CA GLU A 372 3.27 -18.86 22.14
C GLU A 372 4.45 -19.36 22.97
N ALA A 373 4.52 -19.01 24.26
CA ALA A 373 5.53 -19.52 25.18
C ALA A 373 5.40 -21.05 25.35
N ILE A 374 4.18 -21.55 25.57
CA ILE A 374 3.90 -22.99 25.63
C ILE A 374 4.41 -23.70 24.37
N ASN A 375 4.08 -23.18 23.18
CA ASN A 375 4.49 -23.77 21.91
C ASN A 375 6.01 -23.71 21.68
N ARG A 376 6.67 -22.64 22.16
CA ARG A 376 8.12 -22.45 22.04
C ARG A 376 8.88 -23.37 22.98
N ASP A 377 8.43 -23.47 24.23
CA ASP A 377 9.10 -24.24 25.27
C ASP A 377 8.95 -25.74 25.04
N GLU A 378 7.78 -26.16 24.55
CA GLU A 378 7.56 -27.55 24.13
C GLU A 378 8.53 -27.96 23.01
N LYS A 379 8.72 -27.13 21.98
CA LYS A 379 9.68 -27.41 20.89
C LYS A 379 11.14 -27.50 21.35
N LYS A 380 11.50 -26.76 22.40
CA LYS A 380 12.86 -26.73 22.95
C LYS A 380 13.12 -27.83 23.99
N ASN A 381 12.06 -28.45 24.52
CA ASN A 381 12.21 -29.46 25.54
C ASN A 381 12.44 -30.84 24.90
N HIS A 382 13.70 -31.28 24.93
CA HIS A 382 14.12 -32.61 24.44
C HIS A 382 14.05 -33.70 25.52
N THR A 383 13.54 -33.38 26.72
CA THR A 383 13.43 -34.34 27.82
C THR A 383 12.14 -35.13 27.67
N LEU A 384 12.23 -36.45 27.55
CA LEU A 384 11.04 -37.31 27.60
C LEU A 384 10.50 -37.35 29.03
N ASP A 385 9.25 -36.88 29.19
CA ASP A 385 8.43 -37.15 30.36
C ASP A 385 7.50 -38.31 30.02
N ASN A 386 7.69 -39.46 30.66
CA ASN A 386 6.91 -40.68 30.36
C ASN A 386 5.57 -40.73 31.11
N ARG A 387 5.24 -39.70 31.90
CA ARG A 387 3.96 -39.61 32.62
C ARG A 387 2.83 -39.25 31.66
N THR A 388 1.68 -39.88 31.86
CA THR A 388 0.42 -39.51 31.20
C THR A 388 -0.15 -38.20 31.79
N LEU A 389 -0.99 -37.49 31.04
CA LEU A 389 -1.68 -36.27 31.49
C LEU A 389 -2.42 -36.51 32.80
N LEU A 390 -3.07 -37.66 32.94
CA LEU A 390 -3.78 -38.04 34.15
C LEU A 390 -2.85 -38.14 35.37
N GLU A 391 -1.64 -38.69 35.20
CA GLU A 391 -0.65 -38.78 36.28
C GLU A 391 -0.11 -37.39 36.66
N ILE A 392 0.12 -36.52 35.67
CA ILE A 392 0.56 -35.14 35.89
C ILE A 392 -0.53 -34.35 36.64
N VAL A 393 -1.79 -34.43 36.20
CA VAL A 393 -2.92 -33.79 36.87
C VAL A 393 -3.07 -34.28 38.31
N LYS A 394 -3.04 -35.59 38.55
CA LYS A 394 -3.12 -36.15 39.91
C LYS A 394 -2.01 -35.65 40.82
N GLN A 395 -0.80 -35.48 40.30
CA GLN A 395 0.32 -34.94 41.07
C GLN A 395 0.11 -33.47 41.44
N GLU A 396 -0.33 -32.63 40.50
CA GLU A 396 -0.54 -31.19 40.78
C GLU A 396 -1.76 -30.89 41.65
N THR A 397 -2.74 -31.80 41.64
CA THR A 397 -3.98 -31.69 42.44
C THR A 397 -3.92 -32.44 43.76
N LYS A 398 -2.81 -33.14 44.05
CA LYS A 398 -2.67 -34.04 45.21
C LYS A 398 -2.93 -33.38 46.56
N ASP A 399 -2.70 -32.07 46.67
CA ASP A 399 -2.90 -31.28 47.90
C ASP A 399 -4.18 -30.41 47.84
N ARG A 400 -5.01 -30.54 46.80
CA ARG A 400 -6.25 -29.76 46.58
C ARG A 400 -7.53 -30.59 46.64
N TRP A 401 -7.40 -31.91 46.80
CA TRP A 401 -8.45 -32.89 47.06
C TRP A 401 -8.20 -33.50 48.43
#